data_AF-A0A2L2Y388-F1
#
_entry.id   AF-A0A2L2Y388-F1
#
_cell.length_a   1.000
_cell.length_b   1.000
_cell.length_c   1.000
_cell.angle_alpha   90.00
_cell.angle_beta   90.00
_cell.angle_gamma   90.00
#
_symmetry.space_group_name_H-M   'P 1'
#
loop_
_entity.id
_entity.type
_entity.pdbx_description
1 polymer ?
#
loop_
_entity_poly.entity_id
_entity_poly.type
_entity_poly.pdbx_seq_one_letter_code
_entity_poly.pdbx_strand_id
1 'polypeptide(L)' 'MDFDFKVRTSNERAKVEDLFEYEGCKVGRGTYGHVYKARRKDGSSVISRMT' A
#
# COMPACT_ATOMS: atom_id res chain seq x y z
N MET A 1 -14.70 -6.75 -19.08
CA MET A 1 -13.72 -7.55 -18.31
C MET A 1 -14.31 -8.91 -18.08
N ASP A 2 -13.57 -9.97 -18.40
CA ASP A 2 -13.93 -11.33 -18.04
C ASP A 2 -14.03 -11.48 -16.50
N PHE A 3 -15.09 -12.12 -16.02
CA PHE A 3 -15.40 -12.19 -14.59
C PHE A 3 -14.39 -13.06 -13.84
N ASP A 4 -14.06 -14.20 -14.42
CA ASP A 4 -13.05 -15.13 -13.92
C ASP A 4 -11.68 -14.46 -13.80
N PHE A 5 -11.26 -13.76 -14.84
CA PHE A 5 -10.00 -13.01 -14.85
C PHE A 5 -9.99 -11.89 -13.79
N LYS A 6 -11.12 -11.20 -13.58
CA LYS A 6 -11.25 -10.15 -12.57
C LYS A 6 -11.10 -10.70 -11.15
N VAL A 7 -11.71 -11.85 -10.85
CA VAL A 7 -11.64 -12.47 -9.51
C VAL A 7 -10.23 -12.95 -9.20
N ARG A 8 -9.58 -13.66 -10.14
CA ARG A 8 -8.21 -14.16 -9.98
C ARG A 8 -7.23 -13.01 -9.74
N THR A 9 -7.28 -11.99 -10.60
CA THR A 9 -6.44 -10.80 -10.48
C THR A 9 -6.70 -10.06 -9.17
N SER A 10 -7.96 -9.99 -8.71
CA SER A 10 -8.28 -9.35 -7.43
C SER A 10 -7.75 -10.11 -6.23
N ASN A 11 -7.61 -11.44 -6.33
CA ASN A 11 -7.10 -12.29 -5.27
C ASN A 11 -5.56 -12.27 -5.20
N GLU A 12 -4.89 -12.22 -6.36
CA GLU A 12 -3.42 -12.12 -6.42
C GLU A 12 -2.89 -10.71 -6.14
N ARG A 13 -3.73 -9.67 -6.28
CA ARG A 13 -3.33 -8.29 -6.01
C ARG A 13 -3.03 -8.08 -4.54
N ALA A 14 -1.75 -7.82 -4.27
CA ALA A 14 -1.28 -7.33 -2.99
C ALA A 14 -1.91 -5.96 -2.67
N LYS A 15 -2.67 -5.89 -1.57
CA LYS A 15 -3.22 -4.63 -1.06
C LYS A 15 -2.24 -3.94 -0.12
N VAL A 16 -2.19 -2.62 -0.21
CA VAL A 16 -1.29 -1.80 0.61
C VAL A 16 -1.64 -1.88 2.11
N GLU A 17 -2.93 -1.99 2.43
CA GLU A 17 -3.46 -2.12 3.80
C GLU A 17 -3.06 -3.44 4.49
N ASP A 18 -2.92 -4.52 3.73
CA ASP A 18 -2.48 -5.83 4.24
C ASP A 18 -0.96 -5.88 4.48
N LEU A 19 -0.18 -5.16 3.66
CA LEU A 19 1.28 -5.20 3.71
C LEU A 19 1.92 -4.15 4.62
N PHE A 20 1.27 -2.99 4.75
CA PHE A 20 1.84 -1.82 5.40
C PHE A 20 0.89 -1.24 6.45
N GLU A 21 1.45 -0.92 7.61
CA GLU A 21 0.81 -0.10 8.64
C GLU A 21 1.20 1.35 8.38
N TYR A 22 0.24 2.19 8.01
CA TYR A 22 0.44 3.61 7.69
C TYR A 22 -0.60 4.54 8.32
N GLU A 23 -1.56 4.01 9.07
CA GLU A 23 -2.56 4.82 9.79
C GLU A 23 -1.88 5.74 10.81
N GLY A 24 -2.31 7.01 10.85
CA GLY A 24 -1.77 8.03 11.76
C GLY A 24 -0.34 8.52 11.43
N CYS A 25 0.40 7.84 10.55
CA CYS A 25 1.81 8.16 10.24
C CYS A 25 1.98 9.08 9.01
N LYS A 26 1.06 10.02 8.79
CA LYS A 26 1.15 10.98 7.68
C LYS A 26 2.27 11.98 7.96
N VAL A 27 3.25 12.05 7.07
CA VAL A 27 4.42 12.94 7.21
C VAL A 27 4.37 14.15 6.29
N GLY A 28 3.53 14.12 5.24
CA GLY A 28 3.42 15.24 4.32
C GLY A 28 2.15 15.21 3.48
N ARG A 29 1.69 16.40 3.10
CA ARG A 29 0.58 16.63 2.17
C ARG A 29 1.02 17.68 1.17
N GLY A 30 0.82 17.41 -0.11
CA GLY A 30 1.12 18.34 -1.20
C GLY A 30 0.19 18.13 -2.39
N THR A 31 0.48 18.82 -3.49
CA THR A 31 -0.27 18.70 -4.75
C THR A 31 -0.19 17.29 -5.34
N TYR A 32 0.93 16.60 -5.13
CA TYR A 32 1.16 15.21 -5.56
C TYR A 32 0.48 14.15 -4.69
N GLY A 33 -0.20 14.55 -3.60
CA GLY A 33 -0.94 13.64 -2.73
C GLY A 33 -0.42 13.60 -1.30
N HIS A 34 -0.43 12.41 -0.69
CA HIS A 34 -0.10 12.18 0.71
C HIS A 34 1.10 11.25 0.85
N VAL A 35 2.02 11.61 1.71
CA VAL A 35 3.18 10.76 2.05
C VAL A 35 3.01 10.26 3.48
N TYR A 36 3.17 8.95 3.65
CA TYR A 36 3.09 8.28 4.94
C TYR A 36 4.41 7.59 5.25
N LYS A 37 4.84 7.64 6.51
CA LYS A 37 5.93 6.80 7.01
C LYS A 37 5.33 5.46 7.42
N ALA A 38 5.23 4.55 6.46
CA ALA A 38 4.67 3.23 6.68
C ALA A 38 5.71 2.24 7.23
N ARG A 39 5.27 1.27 8.04
CA ARG A 39 6.07 0.11 8.45
C ARG A 39 5.49 -1.16 7.86
N ARG A 40 6.33 -2.06 7.34
CA ARG A 40 5.87 -3.37 6.88
C ARG A 40 5.37 -4.18 8.08
N LYS A 41 4.21 -4.81 7.94
CA LYS A 41 3.67 -5.72 8.96
C LYS A 41 4.54 -6.98 9.13
N ASP A 42 5.24 -7.39 8.07
CA ASP A 42 6.18 -8.52 8.02
C ASP A 42 7.56 -8.26 8.68
N GLY A 43 7.70 -7.25 9.54
CA GLY A 43 8.91 -7.02 10.33
C GLY A 43 10.15 -6.51 9.58
N SER A 44 10.13 -6.44 8.24
CA SER A 44 11.23 -5.88 7.44
C SER A 44 11.07 -4.37 7.25
N SER A 45 11.73 -3.59 8.09
CA SER A 45 11.74 -2.13 8.01
C SER A 45 12.57 -1.65 6.81
N VAL A 46 11.90 -1.41 5.67
CA VAL A 46 12.45 -0.67 4.54
C VAL A 46 11.60 0.57 4.29
N ILE A 47 12.24 1.73 4.25
CA ILE A 47 11.60 3.00 3.91
C ILE A 47 11.30 2.97 2.41
N SER A 48 10.14 2.46 2.04
CA SER A 48 9.73 2.39 0.63
C SER A 48 9.21 3.76 0.19
N ARG A 49 9.84 4.36 -0.83
CA ARG A 49 9.28 5.53 -1.53
C ARG A 49 8.06 5.05 -2.31
N MET A 50 6.86 5.40 -1.84
CA MET A 50 5.63 5.28 -2.63
C MET A 50 5.59 6.46 -3.61
N THR A 51 6.16 6.27 -4.80
CA THR A 51 5.91 7.10 -5.99
C THR A 51 4.82 6.48 -6.84
#